data_AF-A0A970EY77-F1
#
_entry.id   AF-A0A970EY77-F1
#
_cell.length_a   1.000
_cell.length_b   1.000
_cell.length_c   1.000
_cell.angle_alpha   90.00
_cell.angle_beta   90.00
_cell.angle_gamma   90.00
#
_symmetry.space_group_name_H-M   'P 1'
#
loop_
_entity.id
_entity.type
_entity.pdbx_description
1 polymer ?
#
loop_
_entity_poly.entity_id
_entity_poly.type
_entity_poly.pdbx_seq_one_letter_code
_entity_poly.pdbx_strand_id
1 'polypeptide(L)'
;CTSQIKEWYPEVHVTSGLSNISFGLPARKIINMAFMVLAMNAGMDSAIVDPLNRDMLGLILATDALIENDEYCLNYIKAFRQGRIGNATKK
;
A
#
# COMPACT_ATOMS: atom_id res chain seq x y z
N CYS A 1 -14.30 -3.99 9.50
CA CYS A 1 -15.09 -2.73 9.56
C CYS A 1 -15.08 -2.04 8.20
N THR A 2 -13.92 -1.80 7.57
CA THR A 2 -13.83 -1.17 6.24
C THR A 2 -14.65 -1.89 5.18
N SER A 3 -14.58 -3.23 5.14
CA SER A 3 -15.42 -4.06 4.25
C SER A 3 -16.92 -3.84 4.44
N GLN A 4 -17.40 -3.70 5.68
CA GLN A 4 -18.81 -3.46 5.98
C GLN A 4 -19.24 -2.05 5.56
N ILE A 5 -18.39 -1.04 5.75
CA ILE A 5 -18.66 0.33 5.30
C ILE A 5 -18.79 0.37 3.77
N LYS A 6 -17.90 -0.35 3.06
CA LYS A 6 -17.94 -0.48 1.61
C LYS A 6 -19.17 -1.23 1.12
N GLU A 7 -19.64 -2.23 1.86
CA GLU A 7 -20.88 -2.94 1.56
C GLU A 7 -22.12 -2.04 1.72
N TRP A 8 -22.15 -1.22 2.77
CA TRP A 8 -23.26 -0.29 3.01
C TRP A 8 -23.25 0.93 2.09
N TYR A 9 -22.05 1.43 1.76
CA TYR A 9 -21.83 2.63 0.96
C TYR A 9 -20.74 2.41 -0.09
N PRO A 10 -21.06 1.78 -1.24
CA PRO A 10 -20.06 1.43 -2.25
C PRO A 10 -19.28 2.62 -2.82
N GLU A 11 -19.91 3.80 -2.89
CA GLU A 11 -19.31 5.02 -3.44
C GLU A 11 -18.41 5.78 -2.44
N VAL A 12 -18.44 5.43 -1.15
CA VAL A 12 -17.65 6.15 -0.14
C VAL A 12 -16.21 5.67 -0.16
N HIS A 13 -15.27 6.62 -0.23
CA HIS A 13 -13.85 6.33 -0.07
C HIS A 13 -13.45 6.32 1.41
N VAL A 14 -12.70 5.30 1.82
CA VAL A 14 -12.13 5.16 3.16
C VAL A 14 -10.65 5.51 3.12
N THR A 15 -10.23 6.36 4.06
CA THR A 15 -8.84 6.82 4.19
C THR A 15 -8.29 6.57 5.58
N SER A 16 -6.98 6.32 5.70
CA SER A 16 -6.31 6.15 7.00
C SER A 16 -4.88 6.68 7.01
N GLY A 17 -4.42 7.13 8.18
CA GLY A 17 -3.02 7.46 8.42
C GLY A 17 -2.27 6.26 8.98
N LEU A 18 -1.16 5.87 8.34
CA LEU A 18 -0.42 4.65 8.73
C LEU A 18 0.40 4.81 10.02
N SER A 19 0.75 6.03 10.45
CA SER A 19 1.71 6.23 11.54
C SER A 19 1.15 5.93 12.93
N ASN A 20 -0.18 6.03 13.11
CA ASN A 20 -0.83 5.88 14.41
C ASN A 20 -0.79 4.43 14.92
N ILE A 21 -0.89 3.45 14.02
CA ILE A 21 -0.98 2.03 14.38
C ILE A 21 0.29 1.49 15.07
N SER A 22 1.44 2.12 14.82
CA SER A 22 2.74 1.72 15.37
C SER A 22 3.20 2.57 16.55
N PHE A 23 2.34 3.44 17.11
CA PHE A 23 2.71 4.27 18.25
C PHE A 23 3.10 3.40 19.47
N GLY A 24 4.24 3.70 20.09
CA GLY A 24 4.76 2.94 21.23
C GLY A 24 5.51 1.64 20.88
N LEU A 25 5.60 1.27 19.60
CA LEU A 25 6.28 0.04 19.16
C LEU A 25 7.67 0.29 18.57
N PRO A 26 8.64 -0.63 18.73
CA PRO A 26 9.90 -0.61 17.99
C PRO A 26 9.68 -0.98 16.52
N ALA A 27 10.65 -0.67 15.65
CA ALA A 27 10.64 -1.04 14.23
C ALA A 27 9.34 -0.65 13.48
N ARG A 28 8.78 0.52 13.81
CA ARG A 28 7.49 1.05 13.32
C ARG A 28 7.23 0.92 11.82
N LYS A 29 8.28 1.04 10.99
CA LYS A 29 8.18 0.90 9.53
C LYS A 29 7.60 -0.45 9.12
N ILE A 30 8.01 -1.54 9.78
CA ILE A 30 7.53 -2.90 9.46
C ILE A 30 6.04 -3.03 9.76
N ILE A 31 5.62 -2.54 10.93
CA ILE A 31 4.20 -2.55 11.33
C ILE A 31 3.36 -1.72 10.36
N ASN A 32 3.81 -0.51 10.00
CA ASN A 32 3.10 0.35 9.07
C ASN A 32 2.96 -0.30 7.67
N MET A 33 4.01 -0.97 7.21
CA MET A 33 4.01 -1.69 5.93
C MET A 33 3.04 -2.88 5.94
N ALA A 34 3.09 -3.72 6.99
CA ALA A 34 2.16 -4.83 7.14
C ALA A 34 0.70 -4.33 7.24
N PHE A 35 0.47 -3.26 7.99
CA PHE A 35 -0.84 -2.64 8.11
C PHE A 35 -1.36 -2.10 6.77
N MET A 36 -0.50 -1.48 5.95
CA MET A 36 -0.89 -1.00 4.61
C MET A 36 -1.44 -2.13 3.73
N VAL A 37 -0.73 -3.26 3.65
CA VAL A 37 -1.16 -4.43 2.85
C VAL A 37 -2.52 -4.95 3.32
N LEU A 38 -2.70 -5.10 4.64
CA LEU A 38 -3.95 -5.58 5.22
C LEU A 38 -5.11 -4.59 5.03
N ALA A 39 -4.83 -3.29 5.14
CA ALA A 39 -5.83 -2.24 4.98
C ALA A 39 -6.31 -2.12 3.53
N MET A 40 -5.40 -2.23 2.54
CA MET A 40 -5.74 -2.31 1.12
C MET A 40 -6.66 -3.51 0.86
N ASN A 41 -6.28 -4.70 1.33
CA ASN A 41 -7.11 -5.90 1.21
C ASN A 41 -8.49 -5.78 1.88
N ALA A 42 -8.60 -4.96 2.93
CA ALA A 42 -9.87 -4.69 3.61
C ALA A 42 -10.75 -3.66 2.90
N GLY A 43 -10.31 -3.07 1.78
CA GLY A 43 -11.05 -2.09 0.99
C GLY A 43 -10.75 -0.62 1.29
N MET A 44 -9.53 -0.31 1.78
CA MET A 44 -9.08 1.07 1.94
C MET A 44 -8.69 1.68 0.59
N ASP A 45 -9.24 2.86 0.26
CA ASP A 45 -9.02 3.53 -1.04
C ASP A 45 -7.79 4.45 -1.05
N SER A 46 -7.47 5.05 0.10
CA SER A 46 -6.37 6.03 0.18
C SER A 46 -5.68 6.00 1.54
N ALA A 47 -4.43 6.43 1.58
CA ALA A 47 -3.68 6.51 2.81
C ALA A 47 -2.76 7.74 2.84
N ILE A 48 -2.58 8.30 4.03
CA ILE A 48 -1.58 9.34 4.28
C ILE A 48 -0.28 8.62 4.69
N VAL A 49 0.68 8.61 3.77
CA VAL A 49 1.94 7.85 3.89
C VAL A 49 3.11 8.70 3.41
N ASP A 50 4.33 8.33 3.82
CA ASP A 50 5.56 8.91 3.25
C ASP A 50 5.81 8.34 1.85
N PRO A 51 5.69 9.15 0.77
CA PRO A 51 5.86 8.68 -0.60
C PRO A 51 7.32 8.43 -0.98
N LEU A 52 8.28 8.89 -0.16
CA LEU A 52 9.71 8.69 -0.40
C LEU A 52 10.19 7.30 0.06
N ASN A 53 9.36 6.58 0.83
CA ASN A 53 9.64 5.23 1.25
C ASN A 53 9.42 4.25 0.09
N ARG A 54 10.52 3.84 -0.56
CA ARG A 54 10.52 2.92 -1.70
C ARG A 54 10.02 1.52 -1.35
N ASP A 55 10.25 1.05 -0.12
CA ASP A 55 9.77 -0.25 0.34
C ASP A 55 8.24 -0.24 0.48
N MET A 56 7.70 0.84 1.05
CA MET A 56 6.26 1.06 1.13
C MET A 56 5.64 1.14 -0.27
N LEU A 57 6.23 1.91 -1.19
CA LEU A 57 5.76 2.00 -2.57
C LEU A 57 5.77 0.63 -3.26
N GLY A 58 6.83 -0.16 -3.05
CA GLY A 58 6.93 -1.53 -3.54
C GLY A 58 5.81 -2.43 -3.04
N LEU A 59 5.48 -2.34 -1.75
CA LEU A 59 4.38 -3.10 -1.16
C LEU A 59 3.01 -2.63 -1.65
N ILE A 60 2.80 -1.33 -1.84
CA ILE A 60 1.55 -0.80 -2.39
C ILE A 60 1.32 -1.37 -3.79
N LEU A 61 2.31 -1.23 -4.69
CA LEU A 61 2.19 -1.71 -6.07
C LEU A 61 2.08 -3.24 -6.13
N ALA A 62 2.81 -3.96 -5.28
CA ALA A 62 2.70 -5.41 -5.20
C ALA A 62 1.31 -5.84 -4.71
N THR A 63 0.77 -5.15 -3.70
CA THR A 63 -0.56 -5.45 -3.16
C THR A 63 -1.64 -5.16 -4.20
N ASP A 64 -1.53 -4.03 -4.91
CA ASP A 64 -2.46 -3.64 -5.99
C ASP A 64 -2.51 -4.71 -7.11
N ALA A 65 -1.35 -5.27 -7.47
CA ALA A 65 -1.27 -6.39 -8.39
C ALA A 65 -1.88 -7.70 -7.83
N LEU A 66 -1.69 -7.97 -6.54
CA LEU A 66 -2.21 -9.18 -5.88
C LEU A 66 -3.72 -9.16 -5.63
N ILE A 67 -4.33 -7.98 -5.51
CA ILE A 67 -5.78 -7.79 -5.35
C ILE A 67 -6.49 -7.52 -6.69
N GLU A 68 -5.82 -7.82 -7.82
CA GLU A 68 -6.36 -7.73 -9.19
C GLU A 68 -6.70 -6.29 -9.68
N ASN A 69 -6.11 -5.27 -9.06
CA ASN A 69 -6.28 -3.88 -9.48
C ASN A 69 -5.24 -3.42 -10.52
N ASP A 70 -4.16 -4.18 -10.76
CA ASP A 70 -3.13 -3.89 -11.77
C ASP A 70 -3.20 -4.91 -12.92
N GLU A 71 -3.87 -4.55 -14.00
CA GLU A 71 -4.02 -5.42 -15.18
C GLU A 71 -2.65 -5.80 -15.74
N TYR A 72 -2.38 -7.11 -15.86
CA TYR A 72 -1.09 -7.69 -16.26
C TYR A 72 0.12 -7.22 -15.42
N CYS A 73 -0.10 -6.73 -14.20
CA CYS A 73 0.95 -6.20 -13.32
C CYS A 73 1.79 -5.08 -13.98
N LEU A 74 1.22 -4.32 -14.93
CA LEU A 74 1.97 -3.37 -15.75
C LEU A 74 2.52 -2.22 -14.92
N ASN A 75 1.78 -1.73 -13.94
CA ASN A 75 2.24 -0.65 -13.07
C ASN A 75 3.40 -1.12 -12.20
N TYR A 76 3.31 -2.33 -11.64
CA TYR A 76 4.40 -2.94 -10.88
C TYR A 76 5.69 -3.09 -11.73
N ILE A 77 5.58 -3.68 -12.92
CA ILE A 77 6.71 -3.89 -13.84
C ILE A 77 7.32 -2.54 -14.28
N LYS A 78 6.47 -1.56 -14.59
CA LYS A 78 6.90 -0.21 -14.99
C LYS A 78 7.67 0.47 -13.85
N ALA A 79 7.18 0.38 -12.62
CA ALA A 79 7.85 0.96 -11.47
C ALA A 79 9.23 0.34 -11.22
N PHE A 80 9.35 -0.99 -11.39
CA PHE A 80 10.63 -1.68 -11.29
C PHE A 80 11.61 -1.23 -12.39
N ARG A 81 11.17 -1.17 -13.65
CA ARG A 81 11.99 -0.68 -14.79
C ARG A 81 12.46 0.76 -14.63
N GLN A 82 11.65 1.60 -13.98
CA GLN A 82 11.99 2.99 -13.66
C GLN A 82 12.90 3.13 -12.44
N GLY A 83 13.27 2.03 -11.78
CA GLY A 83 14.08 2.05 -10.56
C GLY A 83 13.35 2.66 -9.37
N ARG A 84 12.02 2.77 -9.38
CA ARG A 84 11.25 3.31 -8.25
C ARG A 84 11.17 2.31 -7.10
N ILE A 85 11.12 1.02 -7.42
CA ILE A 85 11.05 -0.10 -6.48
C ILE A 85 12.17 -1.10 -6.74
N GLY A 86 12.53 -1.92 -5.74
CA GLY A 86 13.65 -2.86 -5.81
C GLY A 86 15.03 -2.20 -5.67
N ASN A 87 16.07 -3.02 -5.54
CA ASN A 87 17.45 -2.52 -5.49
C ASN A 87 17.75 -1.75 -6.78
N ALA A 88 18.24 -0.51 -6.65
CA ALA A 88 18.64 0.26 -7.82
C ALA A 88 19.72 -0.55 -8.55
N THR A 89 19.42 -1.03 -9.76
CA THR A 89 20.44 -1.57 -10.65
C THR A 89 21.46 -0.45 -10.84
N LYS A 90 22.63 -0.60 -10.22
CA LYS A 90 23.80 0.19 -10.55
C LYS A 90 24.05 -0.04 -12.04
N LYS A 91 23.73 0.95 -12.86
CA LYS A 91 24.33 1.06 -14.18
C LYS A 91 25.81 1.41 -14.00
#